data_AF-A0A965D685-F1
#
_entry.id   AF-A0A965D685-F1
#
_cell.length_a   1.000
_cell.length_b   1.000
_cell.length_c   1.000
_cell.angle_alpha   90.00
_cell.angle_beta   90.00
_cell.angle_gamma   90.00
#
_symmetry.space_group_name_H-M   'P 1'
#
loop_
_entity.id
_entity.type
_entity.pdbx_description
1 polymer ?
#
loop_
_entity_poly.entity_id
_entity_poly.type
_entity_poly.pdbx_seq_one_letter_code
_entity_poly.pdbx_strand_id
1 'polypeptide(L)'
;MNEKIKTRIILFYIGGIFNALLGLYVVFEGPSFLPPDQVKMLTLVFLGFTVVNFYMAGYLKKKVKEAIAAAQSKNDGATPAA
;
A
#
# COMPACT_ATOMS: atom_id res chain seq x y z
N MET A 1 1.28 -17.01 7.77
CA MET A 1 0.83 -15.60 7.71
C MET A 1 -0.66 -15.62 7.36
N ASN A 2 -1.51 -14.88 8.09
CA ASN A 2 -2.95 -14.89 7.84
C ASN A 2 -3.24 -14.41 6.42
N GLU A 3 -3.82 -15.26 5.57
CA GLU A 3 -3.96 -15.02 4.12
C GLU A 3 -4.71 -13.73 3.82
N LYS A 4 -5.69 -13.39 4.66
CA LYS A 4 -6.47 -12.15 4.56
C LYS A 4 -5.59 -10.88 4.63
N ILE A 5 -4.54 -10.88 5.45
CA ILE A 5 -3.65 -9.71 5.57
C ILE A 5 -2.69 -9.64 4.37
N LYS A 6 -2.21 -10.79 3.89
CA LYS A 6 -1.39 -10.87 2.67
C LYS A 6 -2.15 -10.28 1.48
N THR A 7 -3.39 -10.71 1.29
CA THR A 7 -4.25 -10.23 0.21
C THR A 7 -4.49 -8.73 0.31
N ARG A 8 -4.76 -8.19 1.49
CA ARG A 8 -4.92 -6.74 1.69
C ARG A 8 -3.66 -5.96 1.32
N ILE A 9 -2.48 -6.40 1.75
CA ILE A 9 -1.21 -5.75 1.38
C ILE A 9 -1.02 -5.75 -0.13
N ILE A 10 -1.31 -6.88 -0.80
CA ILE A 10 -1.22 -6.98 -2.26
C ILE A 10 -2.21 -6.02 -2.93
N LEU A 11 -3.45 -5.94 -2.44
CA LEU A 11 -4.47 -5.01 -2.96
C LEU A 11 -4.03 -3.54 -2.81
N PHE A 12 -3.41 -3.15 -1.70
CA PHE A 12 -2.86 -1.81 -1.55
C PHE A 12 -1.70 -1.54 -2.52
N TYR A 13 -0.81 -2.52 -2.73
CA TYR A 13 0.26 -2.38 -3.74
C TYR A 13 -0.29 -2.24 -5.15
N ILE A 14 -1.23 -3.10 -5.52
CA ILE A 14 -1.90 -3.07 -6.82
C ILE A 14 -2.63 -1.74 -7.01
N GLY A 15 -3.44 -1.33 -6.03
CA GLY A 15 -4.15 -0.05 -6.05
C GLY A 15 -3.20 1.15 -6.14
N GLY A 16 -2.05 1.11 -5.46
CA GLY A 16 -1.01 2.11 -5.57
C GLY A 16 -0.42 2.19 -6.99
N ILE A 17 -0.10 1.05 -7.60
CA ILE A 17 0.43 0.99 -8.98
C ILE A 17 -0.60 1.50 -9.98
N PHE A 18 -1.87 1.09 -9.87
CA PHE A 18 -2.93 1.57 -10.76
C PHE A 18 -3.15 3.09 -10.62
N ASN A 19 -3.18 3.61 -9.39
CA ASN A 19 -3.27 5.05 -9.18
C ASN A 19 -2.04 5.79 -9.74
N ALA A 20 -0.84 5.22 -9.65
CA ALA A 20 0.36 5.82 -10.23
C ALA A 20 0.27 5.89 -11.76
N LEU A 21 -0.16 4.80 -12.40
CA LEU A 21 -0.34 4.72 -13.84
C LEU A 21 -1.43 5.68 -14.34
N LEU A 22 -2.57 5.75 -13.64
CA LEU A 22 -3.65 6.68 -13.96
C LEU A 22 -3.22 8.14 -13.76
N GLY A 23 -2.51 8.44 -12.66
CA GLY A 23 -1.96 9.77 -12.42
C GLY A 23 -0.98 10.18 -13.53
N LEU A 24 -0.11 9.27 -13.96
CA LEU A 24 0.83 9.49 -15.04
C LEU A 24 0.09 9.71 -16.38
N TYR A 25 -0.91 8.88 -16.68
CA TYR A 25 -1.76 9.01 -17.86
C TYR A 25 -2.48 10.36 -17.90
N VAL A 26 -3.03 10.82 -16.77
CA VAL A 26 -3.68 12.13 -16.68
C VAL A 26 -2.68 13.26 -16.89
N VAL A 27 -1.42 13.14 -16.46
CA VAL A 27 -0.41 14.18 -16.69
C VAL A 27 -0.05 14.33 -18.17
N PHE A 28 0.14 13.21 -18.87
CA PHE A 28 0.57 13.23 -20.27
C PHE A 28 -0.59 13.47 -21.23
N GLU A 29 -1.67 12.71 -21.07
CA GLU A 29 -2.77 12.69 -22.01
C GLU A 29 -3.92 13.61 -21.57
N GLY A 30 -4.11 13.80 -20.27
CA GLY A 30 -5.19 14.61 -19.70
C GLY A 30 -5.35 16.02 -20.29
N PRO A 31 -4.28 16.78 -20.57
CA PRO A 31 -4.40 18.10 -21.19
C PRO A 31 -5.04 18.10 -22.58
N SER A 32 -5.07 16.95 -23.27
CA SER A 32 -5.67 16.84 -24.61
C SER A 32 -7.21 16.69 -24.58
N PHE A 33 -7.80 16.32 -23.44
CA PHE A 33 -9.24 16.08 -23.30
C PHE A 33 -9.90 16.70 -22.05
N LEU A 34 -9.12 17.25 -21.11
CA LEU A 34 -9.63 17.89 -19.88
C LEU A 34 -9.11 19.32 -19.71
N PRO A 35 -9.91 20.21 -19.07
CA PRO A 35 -9.42 21.52 -18.63
C PRO A 35 -8.21 21.41 -17.68
N PRO A 36 -7.26 22.36 -17.73
CA PRO A 36 -6.03 22.30 -16.92
C PRO A 36 -6.26 22.15 -15.41
N ASP A 37 -7.31 22.78 -14.87
CA ASP A 37 -7.65 22.69 -13.45
C ASP A 37 -8.10 21.28 -13.05
N GLN A 38 -8.85 20.60 -13.92
CA GLN A 38 -9.28 19.22 -13.70
C GLN A 38 -8.11 18.26 -13.80
N VAL A 39 -7.19 18.46 -14.77
CA VAL A 39 -5.95 17.67 -14.88
C VAL A 39 -5.14 17.78 -13.60
N LYS A 40 -4.87 19.00 -13.12
CA LYS A 40 -4.14 19.21 -11.86
C LYS A 40 -4.82 18.51 -10.68
N MET A 41 -6.14 18.64 -10.56
CA MET A 41 -6.89 18.03 -9.47
C MET A 41 -6.85 16.49 -9.53
N LEU A 42 -7.12 15.89 -10.69
CA LEU A 42 -7.07 14.43 -10.85
C LEU A 42 -5.66 13.90 -10.62
N THR A 43 -4.64 14.55 -11.18
CA THR A 43 -3.24 14.16 -10.96
C THR A 43 -2.88 14.17 -9.47
N LEU A 44 -3.26 15.24 -8.74
CA LEU A 44 -3.02 15.33 -7.31
C LEU A 44 -3.77 14.23 -6.53
N VAL A 45 -5.00 13.93 -6.91
CA VAL A 45 -5.78 12.84 -6.29
C VAL A 45 -5.09 11.50 -6.54
N PHE A 46 -4.79 11.16 -7.80
CA PHE A 46 -4.17 9.88 -8.15
C PHE A 46 -2.79 9.72 -7.51
N LEU A 47 -1.92 10.73 -7.57
CA LEU A 47 -0.62 10.68 -6.90
C LEU A 47 -0.74 10.67 -5.37
N GLY A 48 -1.67 11.44 -4.80
CA GLY A 48 -1.94 11.43 -3.37
C GLY A 48 -2.38 10.05 -2.89
N PHE A 49 -3.33 9.43 -3.56
CA PHE A 49 -3.76 8.06 -3.27
C PHE A 49 -2.64 7.06 -3.50
N THR A 50 -1.80 7.23 -4.51
CA THR A 50 -0.62 6.38 -4.74
C THR A 50 0.27 6.34 -3.50
N VAL A 51 0.64 7.52 -2.96
CA VAL A 51 1.47 7.63 -1.76
C VAL A 51 0.80 6.96 -0.56
N VAL A 52 -0.49 7.21 -0.35
CA VAL A 52 -1.25 6.62 0.77
C VAL A 52 -1.31 5.10 0.67
N ASN A 53 -1.56 4.55 -0.52
CA ASN A 53 -1.63 3.11 -0.75
C ASN A 53 -0.29 2.42 -0.44
N PHE A 54 0.83 2.98 -0.93
CA PHE A 54 2.16 2.44 -0.62
C PHE A 54 2.50 2.57 0.86
N TYR A 55 2.15 3.69 1.49
CA TYR A 55 2.34 3.89 2.93
C TYR A 55 1.58 2.84 3.76
N MET A 56 0.29 2.62 3.45
CA MET A 56 -0.54 1.61 4.11
C MET A 56 0.02 0.19 3.93
N ALA A 57 0.45 -0.15 2.71
CA ALA A 57 1.06 -1.45 2.44
C ALA A 57 2.34 -1.67 3.27
N GLY A 58 3.20 -0.65 3.36
CA GLY A 58 4.41 -0.69 4.17
C GLY A 58 4.12 -0.79 5.68
N TYR A 59 3.17 0.00 6.17
CA TYR A 59 2.75 -0.01 7.56
C TYR A 59 2.20 -1.39 7.99
N LEU A 60 1.31 -1.98 7.19
CA LEU A 60 0.78 -3.31 7.43
C LEU A 60 1.87 -4.38 7.43
N LYS A 61 2.82 -4.31 6.49
CA LYS A 61 3.96 -5.24 6.43
C LYS A 61 4.81 -5.15 7.70
N LYS A 62 5.07 -3.94 8.20
CA LYS A 62 5.80 -3.71 9.46
C LYS A 62 5.06 -4.31 10.66
N LYS A 63 3.75 -4.04 10.79
CA LYS A 63 2.92 -4.59 11.88
C LYS A 63 2.86 -6.12 11.85
N VAL A 64 2.79 -6.74 10.67
CA VAL A 64 2.83 -8.20 10.54
C VAL A 64 4.19 -8.75 11.00
N LYS A 65 5.30 -8.09 10.64
CA LYS A 65 6.64 -8.51 11.08
C LYS A 65 6.79 -8.41 12.60
N GLU A 66 6.32 -7.32 13.20
CA GLU A 66 6.31 -7.13 14.66
C GLU A 66 5.47 -8.21 15.37
N ALA A 67 4.29 -8.54 14.84
CA ALA A 67 3.43 -9.59 15.40
C ALA A 67 4.05 -11.00 15.30
N ILE A 68 4.74 -11.31 14.19
CA ILE A 68 5.47 -12.58 14.04
C ILE A 68 6.64 -12.66 15.03
N ALA A 69 7.44 -11.59 15.15
CA ALA A 69 8.56 -11.53 16.08
C ALA A 69 8.10 -11.68 17.54
N ALA A 70 7.02 -11.01 17.92
CA ALA A 70 6.41 -11.17 19.24
C ALA A 70 5.91 -12.59 19.49
N ALA A 71 5.26 -13.22 18.50
CA ALA A 71 4.77 -14.59 18.60
C ALA A 71 5.91 -15.63 18.73
N GLN A 72 7.03 -15.43 18.03
CA GLN A 72 8.22 -16.29 18.15
C GLN A 72 8.85 -16.18 19.54
N SER A 73 9.07 -14.95 20.02
CA SER A 73 9.65 -14.72 21.36
C SER A 73 8.81 -15.33 22.50
N LYS A 74 7.48 -15.42 22.32
CA LYS A 74 6.57 -16.02 23.30
C LYS A 74 6.57 -17.55 23.27
N ASN A 75 6.91 -18.16 22.14
CA ASN A 75 7.01 -19.61 21.99
C ASN A 75 8.38 -20.13 22.48
N ASP A 76 9.45 -19.38 22.27
CA ASP A 76 10.80 -19.77 22.71
C ASP A 76 10.95 -19.76 24.25
N GLY A 77 10.12 -18.98 24.95
CA GLY A 77 10.04 -18.98 26.42
C GLY A 77 9.14 -20.06 27.03
N ALA A 78 8.46 -20.88 26.20
CA ALA A 78 7.51 -21.90 26.64
C ALA A 78 8.07 -23.33 26.58
N THR A 79 9.32 -23.53 26.14
CA THR A 79 10.00 -24.84 26.24
C THR A 79 10.36 -25.07 27.71
N PRO A 80 9.69 -25.99 28.43
CA PRO A 80 10.16 -26.39 29.75
C PRO A 80 11.48 -27.13 29.54
N ALA A 81 12.49 -26.81 30.34
CA ALA A 81 13.70 -27.61 30.42
C ALA A 81 13.29 -29.07 30.72
N ALA A 82 13.52 -29.95 29.75
CA ALA A 82 13.32 -31.39 29.88
C ALA A 82 14.47 -32.02 30.67
#